data_AF-A0A7H4MH01-F1
#
_entry.id   AF-A0A7H4MH01-F1
#
_cell.length_a   1.000
_cell.length_b   1.000
_cell.length_c   1.000
_cell.angle_alpha   90.00
_cell.angle_beta   90.00
_cell.angle_gamma   90.00
#
_symmetry.space_group_name_H-M   'P 1'
#
loop_
_entity.id
_entity.type
_entity.pdbx_description
1 polymer ?
#
loop_
_entity_poly.entity_id
_entity_poly.type
_entity_poly.pdbx_seq_one_letter_code
_entity_poly.pdbx_strand_id
1 'polypeptide(L)' 'MEILARWKNATTQRRSPAEFIPLAERTGLIIPLTRSLMAQVAAQMNPIFSKLPDGFHIGLNISVSHINAPVVYR' A
#
# COMPACT_ATOMS: atom_id res chain seq x y z
N MET A 1 9.47 -0.15 -9.91
CA MET A 1 9.05 1.09 -9.21
C MET A 1 8.61 0.76 -7.80
N GLU A 2 8.74 1.68 -6.86
CA GLU A 2 8.27 1.50 -5.48
C GLU A 2 6.97 2.28 -5.25
N ILE A 3 5.99 1.63 -4.62
CA ILE A 3 4.73 2.24 -4.21
C ILE A 3 4.83 2.65 -2.75
N LEU A 4 4.60 3.94 -2.50
CA LEU A 4 4.69 4.52 -1.18
C LEU A 4 3.32 5.01 -0.70
N ALA A 5 2.92 4.60 0.50
CA ALA A 5 1.70 5.09 1.12
C ALA A 5 1.75 6.62 1.31
N ARG A 6 0.62 7.28 1.05
CA ARG A 6 0.42 8.73 1.25
C ARG A 6 -0.93 8.96 1.88
N TRP A 7 -0.98 9.65 3.00
CA TRP A 7 -2.23 10.07 3.61
C TRP A 7 -2.63 11.45 3.08
N LYS A 8 -3.71 11.49 2.29
CA LYS A 8 -4.40 12.71 1.90
C LYS A 8 -5.67 12.85 2.75
N ASN A 9 -5.80 13.94 3.50
CA ASN A 9 -7.03 14.30 4.22
C ASN A 9 -7.65 15.56 3.57
N ALA A 10 -8.89 15.90 3.93
CA ALA A 10 -9.58 17.11 3.47
C ALA A 10 -8.87 18.42 3.88
N THR A 11 -8.02 18.36 4.91
CA THR A 11 -7.08 19.43 5.24
C THR A 11 -5.80 19.31 4.40
N THR A 12 -5.24 20.43 3.97
CA THR A 12 -4.06 20.53 3.09
C THR A 12 -2.77 19.90 3.64
N GLN A 13 -2.79 19.40 4.87
CA GLN A 13 -1.62 18.88 5.55
C GLN A 13 -1.32 17.43 5.13
N ARG A 14 -0.24 17.26 4.36
CA ARG A 14 0.31 15.93 4.06
C ARG A 14 0.93 15.36 5.32
N ARG A 15 0.43 14.22 5.79
CA ARG A 15 1.08 13.46 6.88
C ARG A 15 2.16 12.56 6.33
N SER A 16 3.32 12.59 6.96
CA SER A 16 4.46 11.73 6.64
C SER A 16 4.16 10.28 7.00
N PRO A 17 4.60 9.28 6.21
CA PRO A 17 4.56 7.88 6.62
C PRO A 17 5.16 7.62 8.00
N ALA A 18 6.20 8.35 8.38
CA ALA A 18 6.81 8.24 9.72
C ALA A 18 5.83 8.58 10.85
N GLU A 19 4.81 9.41 10.59
CA GLU A 19 3.81 9.77 11.59
C GLU A 19 2.69 8.74 11.69
N PHE A 20 2.24 8.19 10.56
CA PHE A 20 1.02 7.36 10.54
C PHE A 20 1.26 5.85 10.44
N ILE A 21 2.41 5.40 9.92
CA ILE A 21 2.72 3.96 9.85
C ILE A 21 2.83 3.37 11.26
N PRO A 22 3.57 3.96 12.22
CA PRO A 22 3.61 3.42 13.58
C PRO A 22 2.24 3.39 14.26
N LEU A 23 1.38 4.37 13.96
CA LEU A 23 0.00 4.40 14.46
C LEU A 23 -0.83 3.27 13.85
N ALA A 24 -0.72 3.05 12.53
CA ALA A 24 -1.41 1.97 11.84
C ALA A 24 -0.96 0.60 12.35
N GLU A 25 0.32 0.42 12.67
CA GLU A 25 0.85 -0.81 13.25
C GLU A 25 0.28 -1.08 14.65
N ARG A 26 0.34 -0.08 15.55
CA ARG A 26 -0.17 -0.22 16.93
C ARG A 26 -1.68 -0.43 17.00
N THR A 27 -2.43 0.06 16.02
CA THR A 27 -3.89 -0.07 15.95
C THR A 27 -4.36 -1.28 15.12
N GLY A 28 -3.43 -2.05 14.54
CA GLY A 28 -3.76 -3.15 13.63
C GLY A 28 -4.26 -2.70 12.24
N LEU A 29 -4.41 -1.39 12.00
CA LEU A 29 -4.85 -0.82 10.72
C LEU A 29 -3.80 -0.94 9.61
N ILE A 30 -2.58 -1.35 9.90
CA ILE A 30 -1.53 -1.56 8.89
C ILE A 30 -1.93 -2.64 7.87
N ILE A 31 -2.67 -3.67 8.30
CA ILE A 31 -3.16 -4.75 7.43
C ILE A 31 -4.21 -4.22 6.43
N PRO A 32 -5.34 -3.63 6.85
CA PRO A 32 -6.31 -3.08 5.90
C PRO A 32 -5.73 -1.94 5.03
N LEU A 33 -4.81 -1.12 5.57
CA LEU A 33 -4.13 -0.08 4.79
C LEU A 33 -3.34 -0.67 3.62
N THR A 34 -2.48 -1.66 3.89
CA THR A 34 -1.64 -2.29 2.86
C THR A 34 -2.48 -3.10 1.85
N ARG A 35 -3.56 -3.76 2.29
CA ARG A 35 -4.53 -4.40 1.37
C ARG A 35 -5.21 -3.39 0.44
N SER A 36 -5.65 -2.26 0.99
CA SER A 36 -6.23 -1.18 0.19
C SER A 36 -5.24 -0.62 -0.83
N LEU A 37 -3.96 -0.47 -0.43
CA LEU A 37 -2.91 0.00 -1.32
C LEU A 37 -2.65 -0.99 -2.46
N MET A 38 -2.57 -2.30 -2.18
CA MET A 38 -2.45 -3.32 -3.22
C MET A 38 -3.61 -3.28 -4.22
N ALA A 39 -4.85 -3.14 -3.73
CA ALA A 39 -6.02 -3.04 -4.60
C ALA A 39 -5.99 -1.78 -5.49
N GLN A 40 -5.56 -0.64 -4.95
CA GLN A 40 -5.38 0.59 -5.73
C GLN A 40 -4.29 0.42 -6.80
N VAL A 41 -3.16 -0.21 -6.47
CA VAL A 41 -2.09 -0.49 -7.44
C VAL A 41 -2.62 -1.40 -8.55
N ALA A 42 -3.32 -2.49 -8.24
CA ALA A 42 -3.90 -3.36 -9.25
C ALA A 42 -4.87 -2.59 -10.18
N ALA A 43 -5.78 -1.80 -9.60
CA ALA A 43 -6.73 -1.00 -10.37
C ALA A 43 -6.06 0.03 -11.28
N GLN A 44 -4.97 0.67 -10.83
CA GLN A 44 -4.23 1.67 -11.61
C GLN A 44 -3.32 1.05 -12.69
N MET A 45 -2.74 -0.12 -12.41
CA MET A 45 -1.76 -0.75 -13.31
C MET A 45 -2.43 -1.61 -14.37
N ASN A 46 -3.54 -2.28 -14.07
CA ASN A 46 -4.24 -3.17 -15.02
C ASN A 46 -4.50 -2.50 -16.39
N PRO A 47 -4.99 -1.25 -16.49
CA PRO A 47 -5.24 -0.60 -17.78
C PRO A 47 -3.99 -0.30 -18.62
N ILE A 48 -2.81 -0.25 -17.99
CA ILE A 48 -1.55 0.09 -18.65
C ILE A 48 -0.58 -1.09 -18.73
N PHE A 49 -0.99 -2.27 -18.27
CA PHE A 49 -0.12 -3.44 -18.15
C PHE A 49 0.57 -3.81 -19.46
N SER A 50 -0.16 -3.77 -20.59
CA SER A 50 0.37 -4.04 -21.93
C SER A 50 1.39 -3.03 -22.44
N LYS A 51 1.53 -1.88 -21.76
CA LYS A 51 2.49 -0.82 -22.10
C LYS A 51 3.75 -0.88 -21.23
N LEU A 52 3.79 -1.76 -20.23
CA LEU A 52 4.95 -1.93 -19.36
C LEU A 52 5.99 -2.79 -20.07
N PRO A 53 7.29 -2.51 -19.90
CA PRO A 53 8.34 -3.37 -20.42
C PRO A 53 8.32 -4.74 -19.74
N ASP A 54 8.80 -5.76 -20.44
CA ASP A 54 8.98 -7.09 -19.85
C ASP A 54 9.89 -7.02 -18.62
N GLY A 55 9.53 -7.77 -17.58
CA GLY A 55 10.24 -7.76 -16.30
C GLY A 55 10.05 -6.45 -15.51
N PHE A 56 9.01 -5.67 -15.76
CA PHE A 56 8.68 -4.52 -14.91
C PHE A 56 8.28 -4.98 -13.50
N HIS A 57 8.99 -4.49 -12.48
CA HIS A 57 8.75 -4.83 -11.09
C HIS A 57 8.03 -3.70 -10.34
N ILE A 58 7.10 -4.07 -9.44
CA ILE A 58 6.44 -3.16 -8.50
C ILE A 58 6.77 -3.60 -7.09
N GLY A 59 7.34 -2.71 -6.29
CA GLY A 59 7.64 -2.92 -4.87
C GLY A 59 6.58 -2.28 -3.99
N LEU A 60 6.14 -2.99 -2.94
CA LEU A 60 5.34 -2.46 -1.84
C LEU A 60 6.04 -2.74 -0.51
N ASN A 61 5.98 -1.78 0.41
CA ASN A 61 6.42 -1.97 1.79
C ASN A 61 5.34 -2.72 2.58
N ILE A 62 5.73 -3.80 3.26
CA ILE A 62 4.85 -4.67 4.03
C ILE A 62 5.38 -4.76 5.47
N SER A 63 4.49 -4.59 6.45
CA SER A 63 4.85 -4.76 7.86
C SER A 63 4.87 -6.23 8.26
N VAL A 64 5.62 -6.56 9.30
CA VAL A 64 5.67 -7.92 9.88
C VAL A 64 4.28 -8.40 10.29
N SER A 65 3.44 -7.51 10.85
CA SER A 65 2.07 -7.84 11.23
C SER A 65 1.21 -8.30 10.05
N HIS A 66 1.47 -7.80 8.83
CA HIS A 66 0.78 -8.27 7.63
C HIS A 66 1.28 -9.64 7.20
N ILE A 67 2.60 -9.89 7.26
CA ILE A 67 3.18 -11.20 6.90
C ILE A 67 2.60 -12.31 7.79
N ASN A 68 2.41 -12.02 9.07
CA ASN A 68 1.87 -12.98 10.04
C ASN A 68 0.34 -13.06 10.04
N ALA A 69 -0.34 -12.20 9.27
CA ALA A 69 -1.80 -12.19 9.24
C ALA A 69 -2.32 -13.39 8.41
N PRO A 70 -3.45 -14.01 8.81
CA PRO A 70 -4.11 -15.01 7.98
C PRO A 70 -4.44 -14.41 6.61
N VAL A 71 -3.91 -15.03 5.57
CA VAL A 71 -4.09 -14.54 4.21
C VAL A 71 -5.50 -14.89 3.74
N VAL A 72 -6.36 -13.88 3.57
CA VAL A 72 -7.65 -14.02 2.89
C VAL A 72 -7.59 -13.23 1.60
N TYR A 73 -7.05 -13.84 0.54
CA TYR A 73 -7.29 -13.40 -0.83
C TYR A 73 -8.65 -13.98 -1.26
N ARG A 74 -9.61 -13.10 -1.53
CA ARG A 74 -10.83 -13.43 -2.27
C ARG A 74 -10.74 -12.76 -3.62
#